data_AF-A0A7J6KMK9-F1
#
_entry.id   AF-A0A7J6KMK9-F1
#
_cell.length_a   1.000
_cell.length_b   1.000
_cell.length_c   1.000
_cell.angle_alpha   90.00
_cell.angle_beta   90.00
_cell.angle_gamma   90.00
#
_symmetry.space_group_name_H-M   'P 1'
#
loop_
_entity.id
_entity.type
_entity.pdbx_description
1 polymer ?
#
loop_
_entity_poly.entity_id
_entity_poly.type
_entity_poly.pdbx_seq_one_letter_code
_entity_poly.pdbx_strand_id
1 'polypeptide(L)'
;PASMSTAVKAEPNLWDLVGSEVYWKTSQGRNRLKADISNSTNNPDRITRGVFVTLPSTPTAGFLRELRAMLLSWLLIRSRQPDSFRTDLVIATSGRGAEFARELGCTDVGRTNAEGNSSCVIVDYIMLEDRHHPDGDAADPLVSYGTYLNSIMPTAEYEG
;
A
#
# COMPACT_ATOMS: atom_id res chain seq x y z
N PRO A 1 -24.87 -47.98 -3.17
CA PRO A 1 -23.53 -47.33 -3.02
C PRO A 1 -23.46 -46.06 -3.88
N ALA A 2 -23.83 -44.91 -3.30
CA ALA A 2 -23.70 -43.61 -3.94
C ALA A 2 -22.40 -42.96 -3.45
N SER A 3 -21.45 -42.71 -4.35
CA SER A 3 -20.19 -42.03 -4.03
C SER A 3 -20.44 -40.53 -3.87
N MET A 4 -20.22 -40.00 -2.67
CA MET A 4 -20.16 -38.56 -2.41
C MET A 4 -18.92 -37.98 -3.11
N SER A 5 -19.16 -37.13 -4.11
CA SER A 5 -18.14 -36.24 -4.66
C SER A 5 -17.84 -35.16 -3.61
N THR A 6 -16.66 -35.22 -3.00
CA THR A 6 -16.16 -34.11 -2.18
C THR A 6 -15.76 -32.99 -3.12
N ALA A 7 -16.59 -31.95 -3.17
CA ALA A 7 -16.24 -30.69 -3.80
C ALA A 7 -14.99 -30.12 -3.11
N VAL A 8 -13.87 -30.09 -3.84
CA VAL A 8 -12.67 -29.37 -3.44
C VAL A 8 -13.04 -27.89 -3.45
N LYS A 9 -13.25 -27.30 -2.27
CA LYS A 9 -13.42 -25.85 -2.13
C LYS A 9 -12.15 -25.20 -2.68
N ALA A 10 -12.32 -24.37 -3.71
CA ALA A 10 -11.24 -23.52 -4.20
C ALA A 10 -10.69 -22.72 -3.01
N GLU A 11 -9.37 -22.79 -2.82
CA GLU A 11 -8.71 -22.01 -1.77
C GLU A 11 -8.97 -20.52 -2.05
N PRO A 12 -9.40 -19.73 -1.05
CA PRO A 12 -9.59 -18.30 -1.21
C PRO A 12 -8.27 -17.66 -1.67
N ASN A 13 -8.35 -16.63 -2.50
CA ASN A 13 -7.13 -15.97 -2.93
C ASN A 13 -6.43 -15.32 -1.70
N LEU A 14 -5.10 -15.20 -1.73
CA LEU A 14 -4.31 -14.66 -0.61
C LEU A 14 -4.81 -13.27 -0.16
N TRP A 15 -5.33 -12.47 -1.09
CA TRP A 15 -5.81 -11.11 -0.84
C TRP A 15 -7.18 -11.11 -0.13
N ASP A 16 -8.05 -12.08 -0.38
CA ASP A 16 -9.31 -12.29 0.35
C ASP A 16 -9.03 -12.75 1.78
N LEU A 17 -7.96 -13.52 1.99
CA LEU A 17 -7.52 -14.00 3.30
C LEU A 17 -6.87 -12.88 4.12
N VAL A 18 -5.88 -12.19 3.55
CA VAL A 18 -5.21 -11.04 4.17
C VAL A 18 -6.17 -9.84 4.26
N GLY A 19 -7.24 -9.74 3.50
CA GLY A 19 -8.24 -8.68 3.70
C GLY A 19 -9.18 -8.92 4.88
N SER A 20 -9.28 -10.17 5.38
CA SER A 20 -10.33 -10.54 6.33
C SER A 20 -9.91 -10.36 7.80
N GLU A 21 -10.78 -9.70 8.58
CA GLU A 21 -10.58 -9.46 10.01
C GLU A 21 -10.35 -10.74 10.85
N VAL A 22 -10.90 -11.86 10.37
CA VAL A 22 -10.85 -13.19 10.99
C VAL A 22 -9.45 -13.81 10.88
N TYR A 23 -8.68 -13.41 9.88
CA TYR A 23 -7.40 -14.04 9.54
C TYR A 23 -6.31 -13.79 10.58
N TRP A 24 -6.21 -12.57 11.13
CA TRP A 24 -5.25 -12.24 12.18
C TRP A 24 -5.67 -12.73 13.57
N LYS A 25 -6.98 -12.71 13.84
CA LYS A 25 -7.53 -12.95 15.19
C LYS A 25 -7.47 -14.45 15.57
N THR A 26 -7.52 -15.37 14.60
CA THR A 26 -7.49 -16.83 14.87
C THR A 26 -6.09 -17.45 14.80
N SER A 27 -5.84 -18.47 15.62
CA SER A 27 -4.58 -19.24 15.58
C SER A 27 -4.39 -19.99 14.26
N GLN A 28 -5.49 -20.45 13.67
CA GLN A 28 -5.50 -21.13 12.38
C GLN A 28 -5.09 -20.20 11.22
N GLY A 29 -5.63 -18.99 11.15
CA GLY A 29 -5.25 -17.99 10.15
C GLY A 29 -3.78 -17.60 10.25
N ARG A 30 -3.29 -17.35 11.48
CA ARG A 30 -1.86 -17.09 11.73
C ARG A 30 -0.95 -18.24 11.33
N ASN A 31 -1.35 -19.49 11.54
CA ASN A 31 -0.55 -20.65 11.17
C ASN A 31 -0.53 -20.91 9.66
N ARG A 32 -1.63 -20.62 8.96
CA ARG A 32 -1.67 -20.66 7.48
C ARG A 32 -0.81 -19.58 6.86
N LEU A 33 -0.87 -18.34 7.36
CA LEU A 33 0.05 -17.27 6.92
C LEU A 33 1.52 -17.70 7.04
N LYS A 34 1.88 -18.31 8.17
CA LYS A 34 3.24 -18.84 8.37
C LYS A 34 3.59 -19.94 7.37
N ALA A 35 2.65 -20.83 7.05
CA ALA A 35 2.84 -21.89 6.08
C ALA A 35 2.97 -21.33 4.64
N ASP A 36 2.16 -20.35 4.26
CA ASP A 36 2.21 -19.72 2.93
C ASP A 36 3.47 -18.88 2.74
N ILE A 37 3.90 -18.14 3.77
CA ILE A 37 5.21 -17.47 3.80
C ILE A 37 6.34 -18.49 3.63
N SER A 38 6.22 -19.67 4.26
CA SER A 38 7.23 -20.73 4.19
C SER A 38 7.19 -21.51 2.86
N ASN A 39 6.02 -21.61 2.23
CA ASN A 39 5.77 -22.32 0.97
C ASN A 39 5.90 -21.43 -0.27
N SER A 40 6.23 -20.15 -0.12
CA SER A 40 6.64 -19.27 -1.22
C SER A 40 8.02 -19.68 -1.73
N THR A 41 8.13 -20.90 -2.24
CA THR A 41 9.32 -21.46 -2.89
C THR A 41 9.30 -21.08 -4.36
N ASN A 42 9.69 -19.84 -4.66
CA ASN A 42 10.21 -19.46 -5.97
C ASN A 42 11.30 -18.41 -5.76
N ASN A 43 12.54 -18.90 -5.72
CA ASN A 43 13.80 -18.15 -5.73
C ASN A 43 14.03 -17.14 -4.57
N PRO A 44 14.80 -17.51 -3.52
CA PRO A 44 14.92 -16.74 -2.28
C PRO A 44 15.87 -15.54 -2.32
N ASP A 45 16.37 -15.13 -3.49
CA ASP A 45 17.50 -14.21 -3.50
C ASP A 45 17.15 -12.78 -3.08
N ARG A 46 15.86 -12.35 -3.13
CA ARG A 46 15.30 -11.20 -2.39
C ARG A 46 13.79 -11.00 -2.62
N ILE A 47 13.04 -10.78 -1.54
CA ILE A 47 11.62 -10.41 -1.58
C ILE A 47 11.49 -8.89 -1.53
N THR A 48 10.82 -8.29 -2.53
CA THR A 48 10.57 -6.85 -2.59
C THR A 48 9.10 -6.54 -2.33
N ARG A 49 8.84 -5.59 -1.43
CA ARG A 49 7.49 -5.12 -1.04
C ARG A 49 7.47 -3.60 -1.09
N GLY A 50 6.28 -3.02 -1.29
CA GLY A 50 6.07 -1.58 -1.25
C GLY A 50 4.89 -1.23 -0.35
N VAL A 51 5.07 -0.21 0.47
CA VAL A 51 3.97 0.50 1.15
C VAL A 51 3.70 1.75 0.33
N PHE A 52 2.50 1.85 -0.24
CA PHE A 52 2.09 2.99 -1.04
C PHE A 52 1.25 3.93 -0.19
N VAL A 53 1.61 5.21 -0.20
CA VAL A 53 0.90 6.27 0.50
C VAL A 53 0.63 7.38 -0.49
N THR A 54 -0.61 7.81 -0.58
CA THR A 54 -0.98 8.95 -1.41
C THR A 54 -1.13 10.17 -0.50
N LEU A 55 -0.50 11.28 -0.87
CA LEU A 55 -0.53 12.52 -0.10
C LEU A 55 -1.01 13.66 -1.02
N PRO A 56 -1.97 14.49 -0.57
CA PRO A 56 -2.43 15.64 -1.35
C PRO A 56 -1.29 16.58 -1.72
N SER A 57 -1.45 17.32 -2.81
CA SER A 57 -0.41 18.23 -3.34
C SER A 57 -0.14 19.39 -2.37
N THR A 58 -1.17 19.80 -1.62
CA THR A 58 -1.09 20.76 -0.52
C THR A 58 -1.63 20.13 0.77
N PRO A 59 -0.82 19.29 1.45
CA PRO A 59 -1.29 18.54 2.60
C PRO A 59 -1.54 19.44 3.81
N THR A 60 -2.58 19.15 4.57
CA THR A 60 -2.85 19.80 5.85
C THR A 60 -1.88 19.33 6.93
N ALA A 61 -1.79 20.06 8.05
CA ALA A 61 -0.96 19.64 9.18
C ALA A 61 -1.31 18.25 9.73
N GLY A 62 -2.57 17.82 9.60
CA GLY A 62 -3.02 16.47 9.95
C GLY A 62 -2.34 15.41 9.07
N PHE A 63 -2.42 15.55 7.75
CA PHE A 63 -1.75 14.64 6.81
C PHE A 63 -0.23 14.59 7.02
N LEU A 64 0.41 15.73 7.29
CA LEU A 64 1.84 15.79 7.59
C LEU A 64 2.20 15.06 8.90
N ARG A 65 1.32 15.06 9.89
CA ARG A 65 1.52 14.30 11.14
C ARG A 65 1.38 12.79 10.88
N GLU A 66 0.35 12.38 10.15
CA GLU A 66 0.14 10.95 9.82
C GLU A 66 1.30 10.41 8.96
N LEU A 67 1.80 11.19 8.01
CA LEU A 67 2.96 10.79 7.20
C LEU A 67 4.21 10.54 8.05
N ARG A 68 4.46 11.37 9.08
CA ARG A 68 5.57 11.13 10.03
C ARG A 68 5.37 9.84 10.80
N ALA A 69 4.16 9.57 11.28
CA ALA A 69 3.86 8.33 12.00
C ALA A 69 4.04 7.09 11.11
N MET A 70 3.61 7.18 9.85
CA MET A 70 3.82 6.12 8.86
C MET A 70 5.31 5.89 8.57
N LEU A 71 6.10 6.96 8.42
CA LEU A 71 7.54 6.87 8.22
C LEU A 71 8.23 6.17 9.39
N LEU A 72 7.87 6.51 10.64
CA LEU A 72 8.39 5.85 11.84
C LEU A 72 8.03 4.35 11.87
N SER A 73 6.80 4.02 11.49
CA SER A 73 6.32 2.63 11.41
C SER A 73 7.09 1.84 10.36
N TRP A 74 7.34 2.44 9.19
CA TRP A 74 8.16 1.85 8.14
C TRP A 74 9.61 1.64 8.58
N LEU A 75 10.23 2.60 9.26
CA LEU A 75 11.59 2.45 9.82
C LEU A 75 11.67 1.28 10.81
N LEU A 76 10.62 1.07 11.61
CA LEU A 76 10.52 -0.04 12.54
C LEU A 76 10.38 -1.41 11.83
N ILE A 77 9.62 -1.46 10.74
CA ILE A 77 9.53 -2.65 9.88
C ILE A 77 10.91 -2.95 9.29
N ARG A 78 11.58 -1.91 8.76
CA ARG A 78 12.92 -2.01 8.19
C ARG A 78 13.98 -2.54 9.15
N SER A 79 13.90 -2.19 10.43
CA SER A 79 14.88 -2.63 11.42
C SER A 79 14.66 -4.07 11.91
N ARG A 80 13.48 -4.64 11.64
CA ARG A 80 13.09 -5.99 12.11
C ARG A 80 12.89 -7.00 10.98
N GLN A 81 12.81 -6.54 9.74
CA GLN A 81 12.66 -7.43 8.59
C GLN A 81 13.95 -8.26 8.37
N PRO A 82 13.86 -9.48 7.84
CA PRO A 82 15.03 -10.25 7.42
C PRO A 82 15.86 -9.51 6.35
N ASP A 83 17.15 -9.79 6.26
CA ASP A 83 18.05 -9.13 5.28
C ASP A 83 17.67 -9.41 3.82
N SER A 84 17.06 -10.58 3.57
CA SER A 84 16.52 -10.97 2.26
C SER A 84 15.24 -10.20 1.89
N PHE A 85 14.65 -9.47 2.84
CA PHE A 85 13.42 -8.72 2.64
C PHE A 85 13.75 -7.26 2.39
N ARG A 86 12.97 -6.66 1.49
CA ARG A 86 12.95 -5.24 1.18
C ARG A 86 11.52 -4.74 1.30
N THR A 87 11.40 -3.53 1.82
CA THR A 87 10.12 -2.85 1.99
C THR A 87 10.37 -1.39 1.64
N ASP A 88 10.03 -0.99 0.43
CA ASP A 88 10.08 0.41 0.03
C ASP A 88 8.87 1.17 0.56
N LEU A 89 9.04 2.46 0.81
CA LEU A 89 7.94 3.38 1.09
C LEU A 89 7.79 4.28 -0.13
N VAL A 90 6.65 4.19 -0.81
CA VAL A 90 6.35 4.96 -2.01
C VAL A 90 5.32 6.02 -1.66
N ILE A 91 5.69 7.29 -1.82
CA ILE A 91 4.81 8.43 -1.56
C ILE A 91 4.39 9.01 -2.91
N ALA A 92 3.14 8.81 -3.27
CA ALA A 92 2.52 9.38 -4.46
C ALA A 92 1.99 10.78 -4.13
N THR A 93 2.67 11.82 -4.62
CA THR A 93 2.35 13.21 -4.29
C THR A 93 3.02 14.19 -5.26
N SER A 94 2.61 15.46 -5.19
CA SER A 94 3.21 16.56 -5.95
C SER A 94 3.28 17.83 -5.07
N GLY A 95 3.78 18.94 -5.62
CA GLY A 95 3.77 20.24 -4.95
C GLY A 95 4.40 20.24 -3.54
N ARG A 96 3.70 20.85 -2.58
CA ARG A 96 4.15 20.97 -1.18
C ARG A 96 4.26 19.61 -0.47
N GLY A 97 3.45 18.64 -0.88
CA GLY A 97 3.54 17.27 -0.37
C GLY A 97 4.87 16.62 -0.73
N ALA A 98 5.30 16.78 -1.98
CA ALA A 98 6.59 16.30 -2.45
C ALA A 98 7.76 17.02 -1.76
N GLU A 99 7.70 18.34 -1.60
CA GLU A 99 8.70 19.12 -0.86
C GLU A 99 8.89 18.59 0.56
N PHE A 100 7.80 18.38 1.29
CA PHE A 100 7.86 17.85 2.64
C PHE A 100 8.42 16.42 2.69
N ALA A 101 8.06 15.55 1.74
CA ALA A 101 8.63 14.21 1.66
C ALA A 101 10.16 14.23 1.45
N ARG A 102 10.68 15.20 0.67
CA ARG A 102 12.13 15.40 0.50
C ARG A 102 12.80 15.87 1.79
N GLU A 103 12.16 16.75 2.55
CA GLU A 103 12.66 17.17 3.88
C GLU A 103 12.79 15.98 4.85
N LEU A 104 11.94 14.96 4.70
CA LEU A 104 12.02 13.71 5.46
C LEU A 104 13.05 12.71 4.91
N GLY A 105 13.77 13.04 3.83
CA GLY A 105 14.82 12.22 3.24
C GLY A 105 14.36 11.23 2.17
N CYS A 106 13.14 11.38 1.64
CA CYS A 106 12.68 10.61 0.49
C CYS A 106 13.25 11.19 -0.83
N THR A 107 13.40 10.35 -1.85
CA THR A 107 14.03 10.73 -3.13
C THR A 107 13.09 10.57 -4.31
N ASP A 108 13.21 11.43 -5.32
CA ASP A 108 12.47 11.28 -6.59
C ASP A 108 13.06 10.18 -7.51
N VAL A 109 14.17 9.57 -7.10
CA VAL A 109 14.83 8.52 -7.87
C VAL A 109 14.08 7.20 -7.68
N GLY A 110 13.26 6.88 -8.66
CA GLY A 110 12.67 5.55 -8.79
C GLY A 110 13.75 4.47 -8.92
N ARG A 111 13.49 3.30 -8.34
CA ARG A 111 14.41 2.17 -8.45
C ARG A 111 14.41 1.61 -9.87
N THR A 112 15.59 1.23 -10.34
CA THR A 112 15.78 0.57 -11.65
C THR A 112 15.96 -0.94 -11.52
N ASN A 113 16.26 -1.46 -10.32
CA ASN A 113 16.41 -2.88 -10.05
C ASN A 113 16.05 -3.25 -8.59
N ALA A 114 15.99 -4.56 -8.32
CA ALA A 114 15.74 -5.11 -6.97
C ALA A 114 16.99 -5.08 -6.05
N GLU A 115 18.11 -4.54 -6.51
CA GLU A 115 19.39 -4.47 -5.79
C GLU A 115 19.52 -3.17 -4.97
N GLY A 116 20.12 -3.19 -3.77
CA GLY A 116 20.11 -2.01 -2.86
C GLY A 116 18.93 -1.94 -1.88
N ASN A 117 19.08 -1.20 -0.78
CA ASN A 117 18.27 -1.30 0.46
C ASN A 117 16.85 -0.77 0.31
N SER A 118 15.97 -1.07 1.27
CA SER A 118 14.66 -0.39 1.38
C SER A 118 14.84 1.13 1.31
N SER A 119 14.03 1.78 0.50
CA SER A 119 14.13 3.18 0.12
C SER A 119 12.79 3.91 0.27
N CYS A 120 12.84 5.21 0.53
CA CYS A 120 11.66 6.07 0.45
C CYS A 120 11.69 6.82 -0.87
N VAL A 121 10.67 6.60 -1.70
CA VAL A 121 10.62 7.12 -3.07
C VAL A 121 9.40 8.01 -3.24
N ILE A 122 9.58 9.15 -3.88
CA ILE A 122 8.52 10.07 -4.26
C ILE A 122 8.15 9.75 -5.72
N VAL A 123 6.87 9.52 -5.96
CA VAL A 123 6.31 9.36 -7.30
C VAL A 123 5.41 10.55 -7.55
N ASP A 124 5.67 11.29 -8.63
CA ASP A 124 4.85 12.42 -9.00
C ASP A 124 3.44 11.95 -9.32
N TYR A 125 2.49 12.42 -8.52
CA TYR A 125 1.08 12.07 -8.65
C TYR A 125 0.22 13.23 -8.18
N ILE A 126 -0.66 13.69 -9.07
CA ILE A 126 -1.68 14.68 -8.76
C ILE A 126 -2.99 13.92 -8.54
N MET A 127 -3.50 14.03 -7.32
CA MET A 127 -4.83 13.53 -6.94
C MET A 127 -5.87 14.05 -7.92
N LEU A 128 -6.88 13.23 -8.25
CA LEU A 128 -7.97 13.63 -9.14
C LEU A 128 -8.60 14.97 -8.72
N GLU A 129 -8.79 15.19 -7.42
CA GLU A 129 -9.34 16.42 -6.86
C GLU A 129 -8.44 17.65 -7.02
N ASP A 130 -7.13 17.44 -7.06
CA ASP A 130 -6.11 18.49 -7.20
C ASP A 130 -5.79 18.79 -8.67
N ARG A 131 -6.34 18.03 -9.62
CA ARG A 131 -6.06 18.24 -11.06
C ARG A 131 -6.67 19.56 -11.51
N HIS A 132 -5.83 20.42 -12.06
CA HIS A 132 -6.29 21.67 -12.66
C HIS A 132 -7.12 21.37 -13.90
N HIS A 133 -8.39 21.80 -13.87
CA HIS A 133 -9.27 21.78 -15.04
C HIS A 133 -9.25 23.17 -15.69
N PRO A 134 -8.72 23.33 -16.91
CA PRO A 134 -8.68 24.63 -17.56
C PRO A 134 -10.11 25.14 -17.86
N ASP A 135 -10.33 26.44 -17.65
CA ASP A 135 -11.62 27.09 -17.93
C ASP A 135 -12.01 26.88 -19.40
N GLY A 136 -13.12 26.17 -19.63
CA GLY A 136 -13.70 25.94 -20.97
C GLY A 136 -13.65 24.50 -21.49
N ASP A 137 -12.88 23.60 -20.86
CA ASP A 137 -12.94 22.17 -21.19
C ASP A 137 -14.14 21.48 -20.52
N ALA A 138 -14.61 20.37 -21.09
CA ALA A 138 -15.61 19.53 -20.45
C ALA A 138 -15.05 19.00 -19.13
N ALA A 139 -15.72 19.26 -18.00
CA ALA A 139 -15.30 18.83 -16.67
C ALA A 139 -14.82 17.37 -16.72
N ASP A 140 -13.63 17.07 -16.17
CA ASP A 140 -13.13 15.69 -16.09
C ASP A 140 -14.24 14.83 -15.46
N PRO A 141 -14.81 13.87 -16.20
CA PRO A 141 -15.94 13.11 -15.72
C PRO A 141 -15.60 12.38 -14.42
N LEU A 142 -14.33 12.01 -14.20
CA LEU A 142 -13.87 11.35 -12.99
C LEU A 142 -13.85 12.30 -11.77
N VAL A 143 -13.66 13.61 -11.97
CA VAL A 143 -13.79 14.60 -10.88
C VAL A 143 -15.25 14.72 -10.45
N SER A 144 -16.21 14.61 -11.37
CA SER A 144 -17.64 14.56 -11.03
C SER A 144 -18.01 13.31 -10.21
N TYR A 145 -17.29 12.21 -10.43
CA TYR A 145 -17.36 11.01 -9.60
C TYR A 145 -16.44 11.06 -8.38
N GLY A 146 -15.74 12.17 -8.11
CA GLY A 146 -14.79 12.30 -7.00
C GLY A 146 -15.42 11.94 -5.66
N THR A 147 -16.65 12.39 -5.39
CA THR A 147 -17.40 12.01 -4.17
C THR A 147 -17.70 10.51 -4.10
N TYR A 148 -18.00 9.88 -5.25
CA TYR A 148 -18.18 8.43 -5.32
C TYR A 148 -16.86 7.70 -5.07
N LEU A 149 -15.78 8.07 -5.78
CA LEU A 149 -14.44 7.50 -5.62
C LEU A 149 -13.89 7.67 -4.18
N ASN A 150 -14.16 8.81 -3.56
CA ASN A 150 -13.83 9.07 -2.16
C ASN A 150 -14.73 8.35 -1.17
N SER A 151 -15.88 7.81 -1.59
CA SER A 151 -16.75 6.98 -0.74
C SER A 151 -16.37 5.50 -0.77
N ILE A 152 -15.60 5.07 -1.78
CA ILE A 152 -15.06 3.70 -1.91
C ILE A 152 -13.63 3.55 -1.40
N MET A 153 -12.88 4.65 -1.23
CA MET A 153 -11.58 4.63 -0.53
C MET A 153 -11.62 4.59 1.02
N PRO A 154 -12.67 5.02 1.76
CA PRO A 154 -12.71 4.94 3.22
C PRO A 154 -13.21 3.59 3.74
N THR A 155 -13.70 2.68 2.90
CA THR A 155 -14.15 1.35 3.36
C THR A 155 -13.02 0.41 3.78
N ALA A 156 -11.76 0.90 3.81
CA ALA A 156 -10.65 0.23 4.47
C ALA A 156 -10.39 0.72 5.92
N GLU A 157 -11.09 1.75 6.41
CA GLU A 157 -10.92 2.28 7.77
C GLU A 157 -12.03 1.81 8.72
N TYR A 158 -11.70 0.75 9.48
CA TYR A 158 -11.96 0.59 10.92
C TYR A 158 -13.36 0.99 11.46
N GLU A 159 -14.24 0.01 11.64
CA GLU A 159 -15.25 0.04 12.71
C GLU A 159 -15.01 -1.11 13.69
N GLY A 160 -14.57 -0.76 14.92
CA GLY A 160 -14.89 -1.40 16.20
C GLY A 160 -14.64 -2.90 16.38
#